data_AF-A0A2N5YVY7-F1
#
_entry.id   AF-A0A2N5YVY7-F1
#
_cell.length_a   1.000
_cell.length_b   1.000
_cell.length_c   1.000
_cell.angle_alpha   90.00
_cell.angle_beta   90.00
_cell.angle_gamma   90.00
#
_symmetry.space_group_name_H-M   'P 1'
#
loop_
_entity.id
_entity.type
_entity.pdbx_description
1 polymer ?
#
loop_
_entity_poly.entity_id
_entity_poly.type
_entity_poly.pdbx_seq_one_letter_code
_entity_poly.pdbx_strand_id
1 'polypeptide(L)'
;MIYNYNVLRGVAGHDDVYANIGILDMTYKIKSGIAVRTEFQGLFTDQYEGNWGLGLVELTIPKWFFSVFDNWNYGNPDENDRPHYMSVGFGYVSGGNRIQLSYGKQREGVMCIGGVCRNVPASNGFMLSISSTF
;
A
#
# COMPACT_ATOMS: atom_id res chain seq x y z
N MET A 1 13.73 -7.56 8.50
CA MET A 1 12.51 -7.36 9.31
C MET A 1 12.07 -8.73 9.83
N ILE A 2 11.67 -8.81 11.10
CA ILE A 2 11.11 -10.02 11.70
C ILE A 2 9.62 -9.75 11.90
N TYR A 3 8.77 -10.63 11.38
CA TYR A 3 7.34 -10.59 11.58
C TYR A 3 6.95 -11.73 12.54
N ASN A 4 6.63 -11.37 13.78
CA ASN A 4 6.19 -12.33 14.78
C ASN A 4 4.69 -12.56 14.66
N TYR A 5 4.32 -13.68 14.02
CA TYR A 5 2.94 -13.98 13.67
C TYR A 5 2.04 -14.14 14.91
N ASN A 6 2.55 -14.81 15.94
CA ASN A 6 1.81 -15.12 17.16
C ASN A 6 1.46 -13.86 17.96
N VAL A 7 2.41 -12.94 18.12
CA VAL A 7 2.19 -11.68 18.85
C VAL A 7 1.30 -10.73 18.07
N LEU A 8 1.50 -10.59 16.75
CA LEU A 8 0.76 -9.62 15.95
C LEU A 8 -0.69 -10.04 15.67
N ARG A 9 -0.98 -11.34 15.65
CA ARG A 9 -2.34 -11.87 15.41
C ARG A 9 -3.01 -12.45 16.66
N GLY A 10 -2.31 -12.51 17.80
CA GLY A 10 -2.84 -13.05 19.05
C GLY A 10 -3.15 -14.55 19.00
N VAL A 11 -2.37 -15.31 18.21
CA VAL A 11 -2.53 -16.75 18.00
C VAL A 11 -1.27 -17.50 18.44
N ALA A 12 -1.33 -18.83 18.54
CA ALA A 12 -0.19 -19.66 18.94
C ALA A 12 0.11 -20.74 17.88
N GLY A 13 1.38 -21.12 17.75
CA GLY A 13 1.80 -22.25 16.92
C GLY A 13 2.31 -21.91 15.51
N HIS A 14 2.55 -20.64 15.21
CA HIS A 14 3.18 -20.23 13.94
C HIS A 14 4.63 -19.77 14.13
N ASP A 15 5.47 -20.07 13.15
CA ASP A 15 6.87 -19.63 13.13
C ASP A 15 7.00 -18.14 12.78
N ASP A 16 8.09 -17.53 13.24
CA ASP A 16 8.44 -16.15 12.90
C ASP A 16 8.89 -16.05 11.43
N VAL A 17 8.40 -15.04 10.73
CA VAL A 17 8.71 -14.81 9.30
C VAL A 17 9.87 -13.81 9.20
N TYR A 18 10.93 -14.21 8.49
CA TYR A 18 12.07 -13.35 8.20
C TYR A 18 11.95 -12.78 6.80
N ALA A 19 11.93 -11.46 6.70
CA ALA A 19 11.76 -10.77 5.44
C ALA A 19 12.75 -9.61 5.30
N ASN A 20 13.30 -9.45 4.10
CA ASN A 20 14.09 -8.28 3.73
C ASN A 20 13.23 -7.36 2.89
N ILE A 21 13.22 -6.06 3.20
CA ILE A 21 12.43 -5.08 2.45
C ILE A 21 13.38 -3.98 1.96
N GLY A 22 13.37 -3.74 0.66
CA GLY A 22 13.95 -2.55 0.05
C GLY A 22 12.85 -1.56 -0.32
N ILE A 23 13.07 -0.27 -0.05
CA ILE A 23 12.13 0.81 -0.38
C ILE A 23 12.89 1.90 -1.11
N LEU A 24 12.34 2.34 -2.25
CA LEU A 24 12.79 3.49 -3.00
C LEU A 24 11.60 4.46 -3.13
N ASP A 25 11.67 5.59 -2.41
CA ASP A 25 10.70 6.68 -2.52
C ASP A 25 11.40 7.88 -3.18
N MET A 26 10.79 8.38 -4.26
CA MET A 26 11.29 9.52 -5.02
C MET A 26 10.17 10.51 -5.26
N THR A 27 10.47 11.79 -5.09
CA THR A 27 9.56 12.88 -5.46
C THR A 27 10.28 13.88 -6.35
N TYR A 28 9.75 14.07 -7.55
CA TYR A 28 10.25 15.03 -8.53
C TYR A 28 9.28 16.19 -8.69
N LYS A 29 9.75 17.41 -8.38
CA LYS A 29 8.97 18.64 -8.52
C LYS A 29 9.20 19.25 -9.90
N ILE A 30 8.19 19.21 -10.76
CA ILE A 30 8.26 19.73 -12.13
C ILE A 30 8.22 21.27 -12.11
N LYS A 31 7.23 21.84 -11.41
CA LYS A 31 7.03 23.29 -11.24
C LYS A 31 6.37 23.56 -9.88
N SER A 32 6.20 24.84 -9.53
CA SER A 32 5.40 25.18 -8.33
C SER A 32 4.00 24.59 -8.44
N GLY A 33 3.58 23.81 -7.44
CA GLY A 33 2.28 23.14 -7.39
C GLY A 33 2.13 21.89 -8.26
N ILE A 34 3.17 21.45 -8.98
CA ILE A 34 3.15 20.22 -9.79
C ILE A 34 4.33 19.31 -9.39
N ALA A 35 4.02 18.11 -8.92
CA ALA A 35 5.01 17.13 -8.52
C ALA A 35 4.57 15.71 -8.90
N VAL A 36 5.54 14.85 -9.21
CA VAL A 36 5.34 13.42 -9.37
C VAL A 36 6.06 12.73 -8.23
N ARG A 37 5.36 11.87 -7.50
CA ARG A 37 5.94 10.98 -6.49
C ARG A 37 5.86 9.55 -7.02
N THR A 38 6.91 8.79 -6.82
CA THR A 38 6.95 7.37 -7.14
C THR A 38 7.54 6.60 -5.99
N GLU A 39 6.96 5.45 -5.68
CA GLU A 39 7.43 4.58 -4.62
C GLU A 39 7.50 3.15 -5.13
N PHE A 40 8.64 2.51 -4.92
CA PHE A 40 8.86 1.10 -5.25
C PHE A 40 9.30 0.36 -4.00
N GLN A 41 8.63 -0.75 -3.69
CA GLN A 41 9.04 -1.62 -2.59
C GLN A 41 9.26 -3.04 -3.11
N GLY A 42 10.32 -3.68 -2.61
CA GLY A 42 10.59 -5.10 -2.84
C GLY A 42 10.66 -5.82 -1.51
N LEU A 43 9.84 -6.83 -1.33
CA LEU A 43 9.85 -7.76 -0.21
C LEU A 43 10.50 -9.07 -0.68
N PHE A 44 11.52 -9.52 0.04
CA PHE A 44 12.26 -10.75 -0.23
C PHE A 44 12.17 -11.68 0.97
N THR A 45 11.54 -12.84 0.80
CA THR A 45 11.39 -13.85 1.83
C THR A 45 11.25 -15.23 1.17
N ASP A 46 11.88 -16.23 1.78
CA ASP A 46 11.77 -17.62 1.35
C ASP A 46 10.60 -18.33 2.05
N GLN A 47 9.90 -17.63 2.96
CA GLN A 47 8.78 -18.14 3.73
C GLN A 47 7.43 -17.71 3.13
N TYR A 48 6.40 -18.50 3.42
CA TYR A 48 5.01 -18.21 3.06
C TYR A 48 4.82 -18.06 1.54
N GLU A 49 4.17 -16.98 1.08
CA GLU A 49 3.86 -16.71 -0.33
C GLU A 49 5.04 -16.08 -1.10
N GLY A 50 6.26 -16.07 -0.53
CA GLY A 50 7.47 -15.64 -1.21
C GLY A 50 7.59 -14.12 -1.40
N ASN A 51 8.19 -13.72 -2.51
CA ASN A 51 8.59 -12.34 -2.79
C ASN A 51 7.45 -11.45 -3.32
N TRP A 52 7.44 -10.19 -2.91
CA TRP A 52 6.45 -9.20 -3.36
C TRP A 52 7.09 -7.94 -3.91
N GLY A 53 6.39 -7.31 -4.85
CA GLY A 53 6.74 -6.02 -5.44
C GLY A 53 5.60 -5.04 -5.26
N LEU A 54 5.93 -3.78 -5.03
CA LEU A 54 4.98 -2.69 -4.97
C LEU A 54 5.47 -1.58 -5.87
N GLY A 55 4.57 -1.02 -6.67
CA GLY A 55 4.79 0.21 -7.43
C GLY A 55 3.68 1.20 -7.15
N LEU A 56 4.05 2.45 -6.92
CA LEU A 56 3.15 3.57 -6.77
C LEU A 56 3.64 4.73 -7.64
N VAL A 57 2.71 5.38 -8.32
CA VAL A 57 2.94 6.64 -9.01
C VAL A 57 1.81 7.59 -8.64
N GLU A 58 2.18 8.77 -8.14
CA GLU A 58 1.25 9.83 -7.77
C GLU A 58 1.60 11.12 -8.52
N LEU A 59 0.63 11.71 -9.20
CA LEU A 59 0.74 13.02 -9.82
C LEU A 59 -0.05 14.02 -8.97
N THR A 60 0.63 15.04 -8.49
CA THR A 60 0.03 16.18 -7.80
C THR A 60 0.04 17.39 -8.72
N ILE A 61 -1.12 18.03 -8.87
CA ILE A 61 -1.32 19.33 -9.53
C ILE A 61 -2.07 20.26 -8.56
N PRO A 62 -2.20 21.57 -8.82
CA PRO A 62 -2.88 22.46 -7.87
C PRO A 62 -4.27 21.97 -7.50
N LYS A 63 -4.47 21.70 -6.20
CA LYS A 63 -5.70 21.16 -5.59
C LYS A 63 -6.07 19.72 -5.97
N TRP A 64 -5.40 19.06 -6.91
CA TRP A 64 -5.75 17.71 -7.32
C TRP A 64 -4.57 16.76 -7.21
N PHE A 65 -4.86 15.50 -6.91
CA PHE A 65 -3.87 14.44 -7.01
C PHE A 65 -4.49 13.21 -7.65
N PHE A 66 -3.66 12.44 -8.33
CA PHE A 66 -4.01 11.18 -8.98
C PHE A 66 -2.98 10.13 -8.56
N SER A 67 -3.42 8.90 -8.32
CA SER A 67 -2.57 7.82 -7.85
C SER A 67 -2.87 6.54 -8.62
N VAL A 68 -1.83 5.82 -9.01
CA VAL A 68 -1.88 4.45 -9.49
C VAL A 68 -0.96 3.62 -8.62
N PHE A 69 -1.46 2.50 -8.14
CA PHE A 69 -0.78 1.61 -7.23
C PHE A 69 -0.95 0.18 -7.72
N ASP A 70 0.10 -0.61 -7.65
CA ASP A 70 0.04 -2.05 -7.83
C ASP A 70 0.92 -2.75 -6.79
N ASN A 71 0.39 -3.80 -6.19
CA ASN A 71 1.13 -4.67 -5.29
C ASN A 71 1.01 -6.09 -5.85
N TRP A 72 2.14 -6.66 -6.24
CA TRP A 72 2.23 -7.89 -7.00
C TRP A 72 3.01 -8.94 -6.22
N ASN A 73 2.41 -10.12 -6.07
CA ASN A 73 3.07 -11.29 -5.52
C ASN A 73 3.78 -12.08 -6.63
N TYR A 74 4.95 -11.64 -7.08
CA TYR A 74 5.69 -12.33 -8.13
C TYR A 74 6.43 -13.58 -7.65
N GLY A 75 6.70 -13.68 -6.35
CA GLY A 75 7.47 -14.77 -5.76
C GLY A 75 6.63 -15.95 -5.25
N ASN A 76 5.31 -15.96 -5.51
CA ASN A 76 4.47 -17.10 -5.14
C ASN A 76 5.00 -18.40 -5.78
N PRO A 77 5.19 -19.47 -4.99
CA PRO A 77 5.55 -20.80 -5.49
C PRO A 77 4.58 -21.35 -6.55
N ASP A 78 3.28 -21.03 -6.46
CA ASP A 78 2.31 -21.33 -7.52
C ASP A 78 2.25 -20.17 -8.51
N GLU A 79 2.65 -20.43 -9.75
CA GLU A 79 2.65 -19.42 -10.82
C GLU A 79 1.24 -18.92 -11.16
N ASN A 80 0.21 -19.74 -10.91
CA ASN A 80 -1.18 -19.37 -11.15
C ASN A 80 -1.76 -18.48 -10.04
N ASP A 81 -1.06 -18.38 -8.90
CA ASP A 81 -1.49 -17.61 -7.73
C ASP A 81 -0.55 -16.41 -7.46
N ARG A 82 -0.24 -15.65 -8.49
CA ARG A 82 0.56 -14.41 -8.42
C ARG A 82 -0.32 -13.16 -8.56
N PRO A 83 -1.19 -12.85 -7.58
CA PRO A 83 -2.18 -11.79 -7.72
C PRO A 83 -1.55 -10.40 -7.82
N HIS A 84 -2.18 -9.56 -8.65
CA HIS A 84 -1.98 -8.12 -8.69
C HIS A 84 -3.11 -7.42 -7.92
N TYR A 85 -2.73 -6.61 -6.93
CA TYR A 85 -3.62 -5.75 -6.16
C TYR A 85 -3.52 -4.32 -6.67
N MET A 86 -4.09 -4.11 -7.85
CA MET A 86 -4.09 -2.80 -8.49
C MET A 86 -5.17 -1.90 -7.90
N SER A 87 -4.82 -0.63 -7.69
CA SER A 87 -5.77 0.42 -7.34
C SER A 87 -5.42 1.73 -8.03
N VAL A 88 -6.46 2.50 -8.34
CA VAL A 88 -6.35 3.84 -8.90
C VAL A 88 -7.20 4.79 -8.09
N GLY A 89 -6.79 6.04 -7.99
CA GLY A 89 -7.52 7.02 -7.23
C GLY A 89 -7.22 8.44 -7.68
N PHE A 90 -8.11 9.33 -7.29
CA PHE A 90 -7.91 10.76 -7.41
C PHE A 90 -8.56 11.47 -6.25
N GLY A 91 -8.13 12.70 -5.99
CA GLY A 91 -8.76 13.51 -4.97
C GLY A 91 -8.52 14.99 -5.17
N TYR A 92 -9.32 15.74 -4.43
CA TYR A 92 -9.33 17.19 -4.41
C TYR A 92 -9.03 17.68 -2.99
N VAL A 93 -8.17 18.69 -2.89
CA VAL A 93 -7.74 19.30 -1.63
C VAL A 93 -7.98 20.81 -1.71
N SER A 94 -8.73 21.34 -0.76
CA SER A 94 -9.02 22.77 -0.66
C SER A 94 -9.10 23.22 0.79
N GLY A 95 -8.18 24.09 1.20
CA GLY A 95 -8.04 24.49 2.61
C GLY A 95 -7.73 23.28 3.48
N GLY A 96 -8.47 23.13 4.59
CA GLY A 96 -8.39 21.96 5.46
C GLY A 96 -9.19 20.73 4.99
N ASN A 97 -9.84 20.78 3.82
CA ASN A 97 -10.70 19.69 3.34
C ASN A 97 -10.01 18.87 2.25
N ARG A 98 -10.11 17.55 2.36
CA ARG A 98 -9.62 16.56 1.38
C ARG A 98 -10.72 15.56 1.06
N ILE A 99 -11.03 15.42 -0.23
CA ILE A 99 -11.98 14.42 -0.75
C ILE A 99 -11.21 13.52 -1.71
N GLN A 100 -11.25 12.21 -1.52
CA GLN A 100 -10.56 11.23 -2.35
C GLN A 100 -11.52 10.12 -2.75
N LEU A 101 -11.54 9.77 -4.03
CA LEU A 101 -12.20 8.60 -4.56
C LEU A 101 -11.15 7.64 -5.12
N SER A 102 -11.27 6.37 -4.80
CA SER A 102 -10.40 5.31 -5.31
C SER A 102 -11.19 4.07 -5.67
N TYR A 103 -10.67 3.30 -6.61
CA TYR A 103 -11.19 1.99 -7.00
C TYR A 103 -10.03 1.01 -7.10
N GLY A 104 -10.19 -0.16 -6.50
CA GLY A 104 -9.18 -1.20 -6.62
C GLY A 104 -9.35 -2.34 -5.63
N LYS A 105 -8.39 -3.26 -5.69
CA LYS A 105 -8.31 -4.41 -4.79
C LYS A 105 -7.47 -4.06 -3.56
N GLN A 106 -8.05 -4.23 -2.39
CA GLN A 106 -7.37 -4.18 -1.10
C GLN A 106 -7.00 -5.61 -0.67
N ARG A 107 -5.71 -5.82 -0.42
CA ARG A 107 -5.22 -7.08 0.17
C ARG A 107 -5.63 -7.16 1.65
N GLU A 108 -6.09 -8.34 2.06
CA GLU A 108 -6.33 -8.64 3.48
C GLU A 108 -5.02 -8.69 4.26
N GLY A 109 -5.00 -8.12 5.46
CA GLY A 109 -3.81 -8.17 6.30
C GLY A 109 -3.93 -7.38 7.58
N VAL A 110 -2.83 -7.34 8.33
CA VAL A 110 -2.70 -6.50 9.52
C VAL A 110 -1.97 -5.22 9.12
N MET A 111 -2.61 -4.08 9.33
CA MET A 111 -1.99 -2.77 9.09
C MET A 111 -1.67 -2.12 10.42
N CYS A 112 -0.39 -1.86 10.68
CA CYS A 112 0.08 -1.20 11.89
C CYS A 112 0.56 0.23 11.56
N ILE A 113 -0.06 1.24 12.14
CA ILE A 113 0.31 2.66 11.96
C ILE A 113 0.47 3.27 13.36
N GLY A 114 1.63 3.86 13.64
CA GLY A 114 1.87 4.54 14.92
C GLY A 114 1.73 3.67 16.18
N GLY A 115 2.02 2.37 16.07
CA GLY A 115 1.91 1.41 17.18
C GLY A 115 0.52 0.78 17.36
N VAL A 116 -0.47 1.15 16.55
CA VAL A 116 -1.80 0.54 16.56
C VAL A 116 -1.96 -0.37 15.35
N CYS A 117 -2.26 -1.65 15.59
CA CYS A 117 -2.51 -2.65 14.55
C CYS A 117 -4.02 -2.89 14.38
N ARG A 118 -4.50 -2.87 13.14
CA ARG A 118 -5.89 -3.19 12.78
C ARG A 118 -5.92 -4.24 11.66
N ASN A 119 -6.88 -5.15 11.73
CA ASN A 119 -7.17 -6.04 10.60
C ASN A 119 -7.87 -5.26 9.50
N VAL A 120 -7.36 -5.40 8.29
CA VAL A 120 -7.94 -4.84 7.07
C VAL A 120 -8.48 -6.01 6.26
N PRO A 121 -9.80 -6.10 6.04
CA PRO A 121 -10.39 -7.18 5.26
C PRO A 121 -10.05 -7.04 3.77
N ALA A 122 -10.07 -8.16 3.04
CA ALA A 122 -10.04 -8.12 1.58
C ALA A 122 -11.26 -7.36 1.05
N SER A 123 -11.05 -6.42 0.15
CA SER A 123 -12.13 -5.70 -0.52
C SER A 123 -11.77 -5.40 -1.97
N ASN A 124 -12.79 -5.27 -2.81
CA ASN A 124 -12.62 -4.82 -4.19
C ASN A 124 -13.80 -3.92 -4.53
N GLY A 125 -13.54 -2.64 -4.74
CA GLY A 125 -14.61 -1.69 -5.00
C GLY A 125 -14.21 -0.24 -4.88
N PHE A 126 -15.22 0.62 -4.80
CA PHE A 126 -15.03 2.05 -4.64
C PHE A 126 -14.86 2.43 -3.18
N MET A 127 -13.91 3.30 -2.91
CA MET A 127 -13.67 3.88 -1.59
C MET A 127 -13.65 5.39 -1.69
N LEU A 128 -14.60 6.03 -1.00
CA LEU A 128 -14.69 7.47 -0.82
C LEU A 128 -14.15 7.84 0.56
N SER A 129 -13.17 8.74 0.60
CA SER A 129 -12.59 9.27 1.83
C SER A 129 -12.77 10.78 1.88
N ILE A 130 -13.35 11.27 2.96
CA ILE A 130 -13.54 12.70 3.23
C ILE A 130 -12.85 12.98 4.56
N SER A 131 -11.92 13.94 4.55
CA SER A 131 -11.19 14.37 5.74
C SER A 131 -11.22 15.89 5.82
N SER A 132 -11.43 16.42 7.03
CA SER A 132 -11.47 17.84 7.31
C SER A 132 -10.67 18.13 8.58
N THR A 133 -9.83 19.15 8.54
CA THR A 133 -9.09 19.66 9.70
C THR A 133 -9.60 21.05 10.05
N PHE A 134 -9.96 21.25 11.32
CA PHE A 134 -10.53 22.48 11.90
C PHE A 134 -9.54 23.24 12.77
#